data_AF-A0A935GMM2-F1
#
_entry.id   AF-A0A935GMM2-F1
#
_cell.length_a   1.000
_cell.length_b   1.000
_cell.length_c   1.000
_cell.angle_alpha   90.00
_cell.angle_beta   90.00
_cell.angle_gamma   90.00
#
_symmetry.space_group_name_H-M   'P 1'
#
loop_
_entity.id
_entity.type
_entity.pdbx_description
1 polymer ?
#
loop_
_entity_poly.entity_id
_entity_poly.type
_entity_poly.pdbx_seq_one_letter_code
_entity_poly.pdbx_strand_id
1 'polypeptide(L)'
;MLDAAQYFYVTGQGFAAIEPATEAVQVSRNVDQRALLRKALTLLGITQADTGNISAAVESYAKALEIARQLRDPVSECAVWINLGVALLYAAQYRDAIACFEHAIEMSSHDKSLAAVRPNAFSNIALCALHLEDFGRGIRAAETSVKESPEPVSAAEKLSRVLRENYYTRLLLEVNSLEKARERCDIARAIGFSRLTISQSRDSGLNCGGTVRGPCGERGRWNFTLDCHSGTSSSCALNASRYIGRPCKGV
;
A
#
# COMPACT_ATOMS: atom_id res chain seq x y z
N MET A 1 18.88 -11.84 4.11
CA MET A 1 17.76 -12.55 3.43
C MET A 1 16.48 -11.72 3.42
N LEU A 2 15.95 -11.29 4.57
CA LEU A 2 14.73 -10.45 4.60
C LEU A 2 14.89 -9.15 3.80
N ASP A 3 16.01 -8.44 3.98
CA ASP A 3 16.28 -7.19 3.24
C ASP A 3 16.49 -7.41 1.74
N ALA A 4 17.07 -8.55 1.36
CA ALA A 4 17.24 -8.93 -0.05
C ALA A 4 15.88 -9.21 -0.70
N ALA A 5 15.00 -9.95 -0.03
CA ALA A 5 13.62 -10.16 -0.47
C ALA A 5 12.88 -8.84 -0.62
N GLN A 6 13.05 -7.93 0.34
CA GLN A 6 12.43 -6.60 0.30
C GLN A 6 12.98 -5.75 -0.85
N TYR A 7 14.29 -5.80 -1.11
CA TYR A 7 14.90 -5.12 -2.24
C TYR A 7 14.36 -5.60 -3.58
N PHE A 8 14.29 -6.91 -3.80
CA PHE A 8 13.72 -7.48 -5.03
C PHE A 8 12.23 -7.12 -5.19
N TYR A 9 11.48 -7.12 -4.09
CA TYR A 9 10.08 -6.69 -4.11
C TYR A 9 9.93 -5.21 -4.51
N VAL A 10 10.68 -4.31 -3.87
CA VAL A 10 10.61 -2.86 -4.14
C VAL A 10 11.09 -2.51 -5.54
N THR A 11 12.04 -3.27 -6.09
CA THR A 11 12.50 -3.12 -7.48
C THR A 11 11.58 -3.78 -8.52
N GLY A 12 10.44 -4.33 -8.10
CA GLY A 12 9.42 -4.93 -8.97
C GLY A 12 9.74 -6.35 -9.44
N GLN A 13 10.78 -6.98 -8.90
CA GLN A 13 11.22 -8.34 -9.24
C GLN A 13 10.57 -9.36 -8.31
N GLY A 14 9.24 -9.48 -8.37
CA GLY A 14 8.45 -10.34 -7.47
C GLY A 14 8.88 -11.81 -7.47
N PHE A 15 9.19 -12.38 -8.64
CA PHE A 15 9.68 -13.77 -8.74
C PHE A 15 11.04 -13.97 -8.08
N ALA A 16 11.97 -13.01 -8.25
CA ALA A 16 13.29 -13.06 -7.62
C ALA A 16 13.22 -12.90 -6.09
N ALA A 17 12.13 -12.33 -5.57
CA ALA A 17 11.93 -12.14 -4.14
C ALA A 17 11.45 -13.42 -3.41
N ILE A 18 10.95 -14.44 -4.13
CA ILE A 18 10.39 -15.67 -3.53
C ILE A 18 11.46 -16.48 -2.79
N GLU A 19 12.60 -16.72 -3.44
CA GLU A 19 13.67 -17.55 -2.88
C GLU A 19 14.27 -16.89 -1.62
N PRO A 20 14.69 -15.61 -1.64
CA PRO A 20 15.18 -14.93 -0.44
C PRO A 20 14.12 -14.82 0.68
N ALA A 21 12.83 -14.68 0.34
CA ALA A 21 11.75 -14.68 1.33
C ALA A 21 11.55 -16.06 1.98
N THR A 22 11.65 -17.14 1.19
CA THR A 22 11.54 -18.52 1.65
C THR A 22 12.71 -18.89 2.57
N GLU A 23 13.93 -18.51 2.19
CA GLU A 23 15.11 -18.67 3.05
C GLU A 23 14.96 -17.87 4.35
N ALA A 24 14.46 -16.63 4.29
CA ALA A 24 14.22 -15.83 5.47
C ALA A 24 13.22 -16.51 6.43
N VAL A 25 12.20 -17.18 5.92
CA VAL A 25 11.27 -18.00 6.72
C VAL A 25 12.00 -19.16 7.38
N GLN A 26 12.82 -19.91 6.64
CA GLN A 26 13.54 -21.06 7.18
C GLN A 26 14.56 -20.66 8.25
N VAL A 27 15.35 -19.61 7.99
CA VAL A 27 16.32 -19.09 8.96
C VAL A 27 15.60 -18.59 10.21
N SER A 28 14.51 -17.84 10.06
CA SER A 28 13.76 -17.33 11.21
C SER A 28 13.14 -18.44 12.07
N ARG A 29 12.75 -19.57 11.45
CA ARG A 29 12.34 -20.79 12.17
C ARG A 29 13.51 -21.43 12.92
N ASN A 30 14.67 -21.55 12.28
CA ASN A 30 15.83 -22.20 12.87
C ASN A 30 16.40 -21.41 14.06
N VAL A 31 16.31 -20.07 14.03
CA VAL A 31 16.78 -19.18 15.10
C VAL A 31 15.67 -18.92 16.15
N ASP A 32 14.50 -19.55 16.00
CA ASP A 32 13.32 -19.41 16.88
C ASP A 32 12.86 -17.97 17.14
N GLN A 33 13.11 -17.07 16.16
CA GLN A 33 12.69 -15.67 16.26
C GLN A 33 11.31 -15.48 15.64
N ARG A 34 10.27 -15.66 16.46
CA ARG A 34 8.86 -15.56 16.05
C ARG A 34 8.51 -14.23 15.37
N ALA A 35 9.03 -13.11 15.85
CA ALA A 35 8.77 -11.80 15.24
C ALA A 35 9.36 -11.67 13.83
N LEU A 36 10.58 -12.18 13.60
CA LEU A 36 11.18 -12.23 12.27
C LEU A 36 10.46 -13.23 11.38
N LEU A 37 10.06 -14.38 11.92
CA LEU A 37 9.30 -15.39 11.19
C LEU A 37 7.98 -14.82 10.66
N ARG A 38 7.24 -14.08 11.50
CA ARG A 38 6.03 -13.37 11.09
C ARG A 38 6.30 -12.41 9.93
N LYS A 39 7.35 -11.59 10.03
CA LYS A 39 7.74 -10.63 8.97
C LYS A 39 8.09 -11.36 7.67
N ALA A 40 8.89 -12.41 7.75
CA ALA A 40 9.29 -13.21 6.60
C ALA A 40 8.09 -13.89 5.92
N LEU A 41 7.17 -14.46 6.70
CA LEU A 41 5.93 -15.05 6.18
C LEU A 41 5.01 -14.00 5.53
N THR A 42 4.93 -12.80 6.11
CA THR A 42 4.16 -11.70 5.51
C THR A 42 4.74 -11.30 4.17
N LEU A 43 6.07 -11.16 4.09
CA LEU A 43 6.76 -10.80 2.84
C LEU A 43 6.64 -11.91 1.79
N LEU A 44 6.77 -13.17 2.19
CA LEU A 44 6.53 -14.32 1.31
C LEU A 44 5.09 -14.34 0.77
N GLY A 45 4.10 -14.06 1.62
CA GLY A 45 2.71 -13.95 1.20
C GLY A 45 2.50 -12.84 0.16
N ILE A 46 3.14 -11.68 0.35
CA ILE A 46 3.10 -10.57 -0.61
C ILE A 46 3.71 -10.98 -1.95
N THR A 47 4.90 -11.59 -1.95
CA THR A 47 5.58 -11.99 -3.20
C THR A 47 4.84 -13.10 -3.93
N GLN A 48 4.23 -14.04 -3.19
CA GLN A 48 3.37 -15.08 -3.76
C GLN A 48 2.10 -14.51 -4.39
N ALA A 49 1.46 -13.54 -3.73
CA ALA A 49 0.28 -12.87 -4.28
C ALA A 49 0.61 -12.11 -5.57
N ASP A 50 1.72 -11.37 -5.59
CA ASP A 50 2.17 -10.59 -6.75
C ASP A 50 2.54 -11.45 -7.97
N THR A 51 3.03 -12.65 -7.71
CA THR A 51 3.37 -13.66 -8.74
C THR A 51 2.18 -14.53 -9.13
N GLY A 52 1.00 -14.29 -8.55
CA GLY A 52 -0.27 -14.95 -8.89
C GLY A 52 -0.55 -16.25 -8.14
N ASN A 53 0.33 -16.67 -7.23
CA ASN A 53 0.09 -17.85 -6.38
C ASN A 53 -0.69 -17.46 -5.12
N ILE A 54 -1.98 -17.21 -5.31
CA ILE A 54 -2.88 -16.73 -4.24
C ILE A 54 -3.05 -17.78 -3.14
N SER A 55 -3.14 -19.08 -3.47
CA SER A 55 -3.32 -20.13 -2.46
C SER A 55 -2.13 -20.19 -1.51
N ALA A 56 -0.90 -20.16 -2.02
CA ALA A 56 0.29 -20.12 -1.18
C ALA A 56 0.37 -18.82 -0.35
N ALA A 57 -0.04 -17.69 -0.93
CA ALA A 57 -0.09 -16.41 -0.23
C ALA A 57 -1.02 -16.47 1.00
N VAL A 58 -2.22 -17.03 0.83
CA VAL A 58 -3.20 -17.21 1.92
C VAL A 58 -2.62 -18.09 3.04
N GLU A 59 -1.94 -19.19 2.71
CA GLU A 59 -1.29 -20.03 3.72
C GLU A 59 -0.18 -19.28 4.48
N SER A 60 0.63 -18.51 3.77
CA SER A 60 1.70 -17.70 4.36
C SER A 60 1.13 -16.63 5.30
N TYR A 61 0.05 -15.96 4.90
CA TYR A 61 -0.65 -14.99 5.73
C TYR A 61 -1.33 -15.63 6.94
N ALA A 62 -1.96 -16.80 6.79
CA ALA A 62 -2.58 -17.52 7.91
C ALA A 62 -1.56 -17.87 9.00
N LYS A 63 -0.38 -18.37 8.60
CA LYS A 63 0.73 -18.63 9.52
C LYS A 63 1.26 -17.34 10.17
N ALA A 64 1.35 -16.24 9.40
CA ALA A 64 1.75 -14.95 9.95
C ALA A 64 0.73 -14.39 10.97
N LEU A 65 -0.58 -14.55 10.73
CA LEU A 65 -1.65 -14.15 11.65
C LEU A 65 -1.58 -14.94 12.96
N GLU A 66 -1.38 -16.26 12.88
CA GLU A 66 -1.23 -17.10 14.06
C GLU A 66 -0.08 -16.62 14.96
N ILE A 67 1.07 -16.31 14.35
CA ILE A 67 2.22 -15.80 15.08
C ILE A 67 1.96 -14.40 15.63
N ALA A 68 1.32 -13.51 14.88
CA ALA A 68 0.98 -12.17 15.36
C ALA A 68 0.08 -12.21 16.61
N ARG A 69 -0.90 -13.12 16.63
CA ARG A 69 -1.77 -13.39 17.79
C ARG A 69 -0.98 -13.93 18.98
N GLN A 70 -0.08 -14.89 18.75
CA GLN A 70 0.78 -15.46 19.78
C GLN A 70 1.69 -14.39 20.40
N LEU A 71 2.17 -13.44 19.59
CA LEU A 71 2.99 -12.31 20.04
C LEU A 71 2.18 -11.17 20.66
N ARG A 72 0.84 -11.22 20.62
CA ARG A 72 -0.06 -10.14 21.05
C ARG A 72 0.29 -8.79 20.41
N ASP A 73 0.60 -8.82 19.12
CA ASP A 73 0.95 -7.64 18.33
C ASP A 73 -0.22 -7.27 17.39
N PRO A 74 -1.19 -6.46 17.87
CA PRO A 74 -2.38 -6.10 17.09
C PRO A 74 -2.03 -5.26 15.85
N VAL A 75 -0.93 -4.50 15.88
CA VAL A 75 -0.46 -3.71 14.74
C VAL A 75 -0.02 -4.61 13.60
N SER A 76 0.83 -5.59 13.91
CA SER A 76 1.24 -6.56 12.90
C SER A 76 0.09 -7.44 12.43
N GLU A 77 -0.81 -7.86 13.31
CA GLU A 77 -1.98 -8.66 12.93
C GLU A 77 -2.90 -7.89 11.97
N CYS A 78 -3.22 -6.64 12.28
CA CYS A 78 -4.04 -5.78 11.43
C CYS A 78 -3.39 -5.55 10.05
N ALA A 79 -2.07 -5.35 10.00
CA ALA A 79 -1.34 -5.20 8.74
C ALA A 79 -1.42 -6.47 7.86
N VAL A 80 -1.35 -7.65 8.47
CA VAL A 80 -1.46 -8.93 7.75
C VAL A 80 -2.88 -9.13 7.22
N TRP A 81 -3.92 -8.76 7.97
CA TRP A 81 -5.32 -8.79 7.49
C TRP A 81 -5.54 -7.92 6.26
N ILE A 82 -4.97 -6.71 6.24
CA ILE A 82 -5.06 -5.82 5.09
C ILE A 82 -4.36 -6.43 3.87
N ASN A 83 -3.17 -7.00 4.06
CA ASN A 83 -2.43 -7.63 2.96
C ASN A 83 -3.15 -8.87 2.40
N LEU A 84 -3.75 -9.68 3.27
CA LEU A 84 -4.60 -10.80 2.86
C LEU A 84 -5.81 -10.31 2.06
N GLY A 85 -6.49 -9.26 2.53
CA GLY A 85 -7.60 -8.64 1.80
C GLY A 85 -7.20 -8.14 0.41
N VAL A 86 -6.01 -7.52 0.28
CA VAL A 86 -5.47 -7.08 -1.01
C VAL A 86 -5.16 -8.27 -1.93
N ALA A 87 -4.57 -9.34 -1.41
CA ALA A 87 -4.31 -10.55 -2.20
C ALA A 87 -5.61 -11.19 -2.73
N LEU A 88 -6.65 -11.26 -1.89
CA LEU A 88 -7.98 -11.75 -2.28
C LEU A 88 -8.65 -10.82 -3.31
N LEU A 89 -8.45 -9.50 -3.19
CA LEU A 89 -8.92 -8.53 -4.17
C LEU A 89 -8.27 -8.77 -5.55
N TYR A 90 -6.96 -9.04 -5.60
CA TYR A 90 -6.27 -9.42 -6.84
C TYR A 90 -6.75 -10.76 -7.42
N ALA A 91 -7.22 -11.66 -6.57
CA ALA A 91 -7.84 -12.92 -6.97
C ALA A 91 -9.31 -12.78 -7.40
N ALA A 92 -9.86 -11.56 -7.44
CA ALA A 92 -11.27 -11.25 -7.67
C ALA A 92 -12.24 -11.88 -6.64
N GLN A 93 -11.74 -12.26 -5.47
CA GLN A 93 -12.54 -12.75 -4.34
C GLN A 93 -13.01 -11.56 -3.49
N TYR A 94 -13.82 -10.70 -4.09
CA TYR A 94 -14.17 -9.39 -3.51
C TYR A 94 -14.92 -9.48 -2.17
N ARG A 95 -15.77 -10.50 -1.98
CA ARG A 95 -16.53 -10.70 -0.73
C ARG A 95 -15.61 -11.08 0.42
N ASP A 96 -14.67 -11.98 0.18
CA ASP A 96 -13.71 -12.43 1.20
C ASP A 96 -12.68 -11.32 1.51
N ALA A 97 -12.28 -10.57 0.49
CA ALA A 97 -11.45 -9.38 0.66
C ALA A 97 -12.11 -8.34 1.57
N ILE A 98 -13.41 -8.07 1.34
CA ILE A 98 -14.20 -7.17 2.19
C ILE A 98 -14.23 -7.66 3.64
N ALA A 99 -14.47 -8.95 3.89
CA ALA A 99 -14.47 -9.49 5.25
C ALA A 99 -13.12 -9.28 5.96
N CYS A 100 -12.00 -9.42 5.24
CA CYS A 100 -10.67 -9.14 5.79
C CYS A 100 -10.50 -7.66 6.16
N PHE A 101 -10.96 -6.73 5.31
CA PHE A 101 -10.89 -5.30 5.60
C PHE A 101 -11.82 -4.89 6.74
N GLU A 102 -13.00 -5.51 6.86
CA GLU A 102 -13.93 -5.27 7.97
C GLU A 102 -13.34 -5.72 9.31
N HIS A 103 -12.68 -6.88 9.35
CA HIS A 103 -11.94 -7.30 10.54
C HIS A 103 -10.83 -6.31 10.91
N ALA A 104 -10.06 -5.79 9.95
CA ALA A 104 -9.06 -4.76 10.22
C ALA A 104 -9.68 -3.47 10.81
N ILE A 105 -10.87 -3.08 10.33
CA ILE A 105 -11.62 -1.92 10.86
C ILE A 105 -12.14 -2.20 12.28
N GLU A 106 -12.65 -3.39 12.55
CA GLU A 106 -13.10 -3.81 13.88
C GLU A 106 -11.94 -3.75 14.89
N MET A 107 -10.78 -4.31 14.54
CA MET A 107 -9.57 -4.22 15.36
C MET A 107 -9.18 -2.76 15.65
N SER A 108 -9.25 -1.88 14.65
CA SER A 108 -8.95 -0.45 14.84
C SER A 108 -9.94 0.29 15.73
N SER A 109 -11.14 -0.26 15.93
CA SER A 109 -12.15 0.33 16.81
C SER A 109 -11.83 0.06 18.28
N HIS A 110 -10.99 -0.93 18.56
CA HIS A 110 -10.55 -1.29 19.91
C HIS A 110 -9.17 -0.74 20.25
N ASP A 111 -8.37 -0.36 19.25
CA ASP A 111 -7.03 0.18 19.42
C ASP A 111 -6.82 1.45 18.57
N LYS A 112 -6.68 2.59 19.25
CA LYS A 112 -6.45 3.90 18.62
C LYS A 112 -5.14 3.96 17.83
N SER A 113 -4.15 3.13 18.14
CA SER A 113 -2.88 3.08 17.40
C SER A 113 -3.07 2.63 15.94
N LEU A 114 -4.16 1.93 15.67
CA LEU A 114 -4.52 1.43 14.34
C LEU A 114 -5.38 2.41 13.54
N ALA A 115 -5.68 3.61 14.05
CA ALA A 115 -6.55 4.56 13.36
C ALA A 115 -6.06 4.90 11.95
N ALA A 116 -4.74 4.93 11.73
CA ALA A 116 -4.13 5.20 10.43
C ALA A 116 -4.44 4.15 9.34
N VAL A 117 -4.87 2.93 9.73
CA VAL A 117 -5.18 1.86 8.77
C VAL A 117 -6.60 1.96 8.20
N ARG A 118 -7.50 2.63 8.91
CA ARG A 118 -8.94 2.69 8.57
C ARG A 118 -9.19 3.29 7.19
N PRO A 119 -8.56 4.43 6.81
CA PRO A 119 -8.77 4.99 5.48
C PRO A 119 -8.37 4.03 4.36
N ASN A 120 -7.31 3.24 4.56
CA ASN A 120 -6.86 2.23 3.59
C ASN A 120 -7.85 1.06 3.48
N ALA A 121 -8.35 0.55 4.62
CA ALA A 121 -9.32 -0.53 4.62
C ALA A 121 -10.63 -0.11 3.94
N PHE A 122 -11.15 1.07 4.28
CA PHE A 122 -12.36 1.61 3.64
C PHE A 122 -12.17 1.87 2.14
N SER A 123 -11.00 2.33 1.70
CA SER A 123 -10.73 2.54 0.28
C SER A 123 -10.71 1.25 -0.51
N ASN A 124 -10.18 0.17 0.08
CA ASN A 124 -10.18 -1.13 -0.56
C ASN A 124 -11.57 -1.77 -0.56
N ILE A 125 -12.38 -1.56 0.47
CA ILE A 125 -13.81 -1.94 0.46
C ILE A 125 -14.54 -1.19 -0.65
N ALA A 126 -14.29 0.12 -0.82
CA ALA A 126 -14.89 0.90 -1.91
C ALA A 126 -14.53 0.33 -3.29
N LEU A 127 -13.28 -0.08 -3.49
CA LEU A 127 -12.84 -0.73 -4.72
C LEU A 127 -13.51 -2.10 -4.92
N CYS A 128 -13.55 -2.96 -3.89
CA CYS A 128 -14.28 -4.24 -3.96
C CYS A 128 -15.77 -4.05 -4.28
N ALA A 129 -16.40 -3.07 -3.64
CA ALA A 129 -17.82 -2.75 -3.82
C ALA A 129 -18.10 -2.26 -5.25
N LEU A 130 -17.17 -1.51 -5.86
CA LEU A 130 -17.25 -1.14 -7.27
C LEU A 130 -17.30 -2.38 -8.19
N HIS A 131 -16.47 -3.40 -7.91
CA HIS A 131 -16.47 -4.64 -8.67
C HIS A 131 -17.68 -5.54 -8.41
N LEU A 132 -18.31 -5.40 -7.25
CA LEU A 132 -19.54 -6.12 -6.89
C LEU A 132 -20.82 -5.36 -7.29
N GLU A 133 -20.69 -4.17 -7.88
CA GLU A 133 -21.80 -3.25 -8.20
C GLU A 133 -22.66 -2.86 -6.99
N ASP A 134 -22.11 -2.98 -5.77
CA ASP A 134 -22.73 -2.48 -4.53
C ASP A 134 -22.34 -1.01 -4.31
N PHE A 135 -22.84 -0.15 -5.20
CA PHE A 135 -22.48 1.27 -5.21
C PHE A 135 -22.88 1.97 -3.91
N GLY A 136 -23.99 1.57 -3.29
CA GLY A 136 -24.45 2.14 -2.03
C GLY A 136 -23.44 1.94 -0.90
N ARG A 137 -22.94 0.71 -0.73
CA ARG A 137 -21.89 0.42 0.24
C ARG A 137 -20.57 1.07 -0.15
N GLY A 138 -20.21 1.00 -1.43
CA GLY A 138 -18.97 1.57 -1.95
C GLY A 138 -18.86 3.06 -1.69
N ILE A 139 -19.92 3.84 -1.95
CA ILE A 139 -19.97 5.29 -1.71
C ILE A 139 -19.76 5.61 -0.24
N ARG A 140 -20.47 4.92 0.68
CA ARG A 140 -20.31 5.14 2.13
C ARG A 140 -18.88 4.83 2.59
N ALA A 141 -18.28 3.76 2.08
CA ALA A 141 -16.90 3.39 2.39
C ALA A 141 -15.91 4.44 1.84
N ALA A 142 -16.08 4.87 0.59
CA ALA A 142 -15.23 5.88 -0.03
C ALA A 142 -15.31 7.25 0.69
N GLU A 143 -16.53 7.68 1.05
CA GLU A 143 -16.75 8.90 1.82
C GLU A 143 -16.05 8.84 3.19
N THR A 144 -16.20 7.72 3.90
CA THR A 144 -15.55 7.51 5.21
C THR A 144 -14.02 7.50 5.07
N SER A 145 -13.49 6.83 4.04
CA SER A 145 -12.06 6.78 3.74
C SER A 145 -11.46 8.17 3.53
N VAL A 146 -12.14 9.01 2.74
CA VAL A 146 -11.72 10.38 2.41
C VAL A 146 -11.84 11.29 3.63
N LYS A 147 -12.89 11.13 4.45
CA LYS A 147 -13.12 11.92 5.67
C LYS A 147 -12.10 11.63 6.78
N GLU A 148 -11.74 10.36 6.97
CA GLU A 148 -10.79 9.93 8.00
C GLU A 148 -9.31 10.05 7.55
N SER A 149 -9.06 10.32 6.26
CA SER A 149 -7.70 10.47 5.74
C SER A 149 -7.05 11.77 6.22
N PRO A 150 -5.85 11.72 6.83
CA PRO A 150 -5.11 12.93 7.16
C PRO A 150 -4.63 13.68 5.91
N GLU A 151 -4.27 14.95 6.08
CA GLU A 151 -3.64 15.75 5.02
C GLU A 151 -2.30 15.12 4.61
N PRO A 152 -2.07 14.90 3.30
CA PRO A 152 -0.92 14.15 2.85
C PRO A 152 0.36 14.99 2.88
N VAL A 153 1.37 14.52 3.61
CA VAL A 153 2.68 15.17 3.75
C VAL A 153 3.69 14.57 2.77
N SER A 154 3.65 13.26 2.57
CA SER A 154 4.58 12.54 1.69
C SER A 154 4.01 12.28 0.28
N ALA A 155 4.88 11.99 -0.68
CA ALA A 155 4.45 11.61 -2.04
C ALA A 155 3.59 10.33 -2.04
N ALA A 156 3.90 9.36 -1.18
CA ALA A 156 3.13 8.13 -1.04
C ALA A 156 1.72 8.38 -0.45
N GLU A 157 1.61 9.30 0.52
CA GLU A 157 0.32 9.72 1.08
C GLU A 157 -0.52 10.50 0.08
N LYS A 158 0.11 11.39 -0.72
CA LYS A 158 -0.57 12.10 -1.81
C LYS A 158 -1.14 11.11 -2.82
N LEU A 159 -0.34 10.14 -3.26
CA LEU A 159 -0.80 9.09 -4.17
C LEU A 159 -1.97 8.30 -3.56
N SER A 160 -1.83 7.87 -2.31
CA SER A 160 -2.89 7.13 -1.62
C SER A 160 -4.18 7.96 -1.51
N ARG A 161 -4.08 9.25 -1.20
CA ARG A 161 -5.22 10.15 -1.14
C ARG A 161 -5.87 10.35 -2.51
N VAL A 162 -5.09 10.52 -3.58
CA VAL A 162 -5.60 10.62 -4.95
C VAL A 162 -6.33 9.34 -5.37
N LEU A 163 -5.82 8.15 -5.02
CA LEU A 163 -6.49 6.88 -5.29
C LEU A 163 -7.85 6.78 -4.60
N ARG A 164 -7.94 7.23 -3.35
CA ARG A 164 -9.23 7.27 -2.60
C ARG A 164 -10.24 8.17 -3.29
N GLU A 165 -9.84 9.38 -3.68
CA GLU A 165 -10.71 10.30 -4.42
C GLU A 165 -11.11 9.70 -5.78
N ASN A 166 -10.20 9.00 -6.46
CA ASN A 166 -10.51 8.33 -7.73
C ASN A 166 -11.58 7.24 -7.58
N TYR A 167 -11.45 6.37 -6.57
CA TYR A 167 -12.46 5.34 -6.29
C TYR A 167 -13.80 5.97 -5.95
N TYR A 168 -13.79 7.06 -5.17
CA TYR A 168 -15.00 7.80 -4.86
C TYR A 168 -15.64 8.41 -6.11
N THR A 169 -14.87 9.09 -6.96
CA THR A 169 -15.34 9.62 -8.25
C THR A 169 -15.98 8.52 -9.09
N ARG A 170 -15.31 7.37 -9.25
CA ARG A 170 -15.83 6.25 -10.07
C ARG A 170 -17.18 5.79 -9.56
N LEU A 171 -17.31 5.57 -8.25
CA LEU A 171 -18.58 5.20 -7.62
C LEU A 171 -19.69 6.25 -7.83
N LEU A 172 -19.36 7.54 -7.76
CA LEU A 172 -20.29 8.64 -7.99
C LEU A 172 -20.75 8.71 -9.45
N LEU A 173 -19.87 8.38 -10.41
CA LEU A 173 -20.22 8.32 -11.82
C LEU A 173 -21.22 7.19 -12.12
N GLU A 174 -21.06 6.02 -11.49
CA GLU A 174 -22.00 4.89 -11.64
C GLU A 174 -23.42 5.23 -11.16
N VAL A 175 -23.55 6.09 -10.15
CA VAL A 175 -24.86 6.61 -9.67
C VAL A 175 -25.27 7.95 -10.31
N ASN A 176 -24.61 8.34 -11.40
CA ASN A 176 -24.87 9.56 -12.17
C ASN A 176 -24.82 10.87 -11.34
N SER A 177 -24.04 10.89 -10.26
CA SER A 177 -23.83 12.08 -9.41
C SER A 177 -22.67 12.94 -9.95
N LEU A 178 -22.86 13.51 -11.14
CA LEU A 178 -21.80 14.17 -11.92
C LEU A 178 -21.16 15.37 -11.22
N GLU A 179 -21.94 16.21 -10.53
CA GLU A 179 -21.43 17.38 -9.83
C GLU A 179 -20.47 16.99 -8.70
N LYS A 180 -20.87 16.03 -7.87
CA LYS A 180 -20.02 15.50 -6.80
C LYS A 180 -18.79 14.81 -7.37
N ALA A 181 -18.92 14.05 -8.45
CA ALA A 181 -17.79 13.40 -9.10
C ALA A 181 -16.77 14.43 -9.62
N ARG A 182 -17.24 15.55 -10.20
CA ARG A 182 -16.38 16.65 -10.63
C ARG A 182 -15.63 17.30 -9.47
N GLU A 183 -16.33 17.57 -8.37
CA GLU A 183 -15.70 18.10 -7.15
C GLU A 183 -14.56 17.20 -6.67
N ARG A 184 -14.79 15.88 -6.60
CA ARG A 184 -13.73 14.92 -6.20
C ARG A 184 -12.55 14.90 -7.16
N CYS A 185 -12.80 14.99 -8.47
CA CYS A 185 -11.73 15.13 -9.47
C CYS A 185 -10.88 16.38 -9.28
N ASP A 186 -11.50 17.52 -8.97
CA ASP A 186 -10.80 18.77 -8.76
C ASP A 186 -9.97 18.73 -7.47
N ILE A 187 -10.46 18.09 -6.41
CA ILE A 187 -9.70 17.81 -5.18
C ILE A 187 -8.50 16.90 -5.49
N ALA A 188 -8.72 15.77 -6.19
CA ALA A 188 -7.66 14.85 -6.57
C ALA A 188 -6.56 15.55 -7.40
N ARG A 189 -6.96 16.42 -8.34
CA ARG A 189 -6.06 17.26 -9.13
C ARG A 189 -5.26 18.20 -8.22
N ALA A 190 -5.93 18.95 -7.34
CA ALA A 190 -5.27 19.89 -6.45
C ALA A 190 -4.20 19.21 -5.56
N ILE A 191 -4.51 18.04 -5.02
CA ILE A 191 -3.59 17.25 -4.19
C ILE A 191 -2.40 16.76 -5.03
N GLY A 192 -2.66 16.20 -6.22
CA GLY A 192 -1.61 15.69 -7.12
C GLY A 192 -0.61 16.76 -7.58
N PHE A 193 -1.06 18.00 -7.78
CA PHE A 193 -0.22 19.13 -8.22
C PHE A 193 0.35 19.99 -7.09
N SER A 194 -0.03 19.73 -5.83
CA SER A 194 0.48 20.47 -4.68
C SER A 194 1.99 20.25 -4.52
N ARG A 195 2.78 21.34 -4.40
CA ARG A 195 4.22 21.24 -4.11
C ARG A 195 4.42 20.60 -2.74
N LEU A 196 5.40 19.70 -2.61
CA LEU A 196 5.84 19.22 -1.30
C LEU A 196 6.52 20.39 -0.57
N THR A 197 5.94 20.86 0.53
CA THR A 197 6.63 21.82 1.40
C THR A 197 7.72 21.08 2.14
N ILE A 198 8.97 21.18 1.65
CA ILE A 198 10.15 20.78 2.40
C ILE A 198 10.27 21.78 3.56
N SER A 199 9.76 21.41 4.74
CA SER A 199 9.99 22.17 5.96
C SER A 199 11.19 21.60 6.70
N GLN A 200 12.26 22.40 6.71
CA GLN A 200 13.38 22.42 7.66
C GLN A 200 14.26 21.16 7.82
N SER A 201 15.32 21.11 7.02
CA SER A 201 16.66 20.71 7.49
C SER A 201 17.71 21.63 6.84
N ARG A 202 17.70 22.91 7.24
CA ARG A 202 18.92 23.72 7.18
C ARG A 202 19.75 23.31 8.39
N ASP A 203 20.75 22.46 8.18
CA ASP A 203 22.09 22.70 8.72
C ASP A 203 23.09 21.63 8.25
N SER A 204 24.34 22.08 8.18
CA SER A 204 25.57 21.39 7.77
C SER A 204 25.76 21.20 6.26
N GLY A 205 26.45 22.18 5.67
CA GLY A 205 26.91 22.12 4.30
C GLY A 205 28.02 21.10 4.12
N LEU A 206 27.98 20.38 3.00
CA LEU A 206 29.15 19.83 2.33
C LEU A 206 28.87 19.78 0.83
N ASN A 207 29.61 20.62 0.12
CA ASN A 207 29.58 20.86 -1.30
C ASN A 207 30.30 19.70 -2.01
N CYS A 208 29.62 18.94 -2.86
CA CYS A 208 30.25 17.99 -3.79
C CYS A 208 29.50 18.03 -5.12
N GLY A 209 30.09 18.73 -6.09
CA GLY A 209 29.60 18.81 -7.46
C GLY A 209 29.86 17.52 -8.23
N GLY A 210 28.87 17.08 -9.00
CA GLY A 210 29.00 16.05 -10.02
C GLY A 210 27.86 16.18 -11.03
N THR A 211 28.19 16.42 -12.30
CA THR A 211 27.23 16.57 -13.40
C THR A 211 27.18 15.28 -14.19
N VAL A 212 26.03 14.61 -14.29
CA VAL A 212 25.83 13.48 -15.20
C VAL A 212 24.80 13.90 -16.26
N ARG A 213 25.15 13.75 -17.54
CA ARG A 213 24.30 14.06 -18.71
C ARG A 213 23.40 12.88 -19.03
N GLY A 214 22.09 13.11 -19.13
CA GLY A 214 21.13 12.20 -19.77
C GLY A 214 20.89 12.56 -21.24
N PRO A 215 20.45 11.60 -22.09
CA PRO A 215 20.12 11.84 -23.49
C PRO A 215 18.66 12.30 -23.61
N CYS A 216 18.43 13.59 -23.36
CA CYS A 216 17.34 14.43 -23.89
C CYS A 216 17.33 15.72 -23.08
N GLY A 217 17.60 16.82 -23.76
CA GLY A 217 17.81 18.12 -23.13
C GLY A 217 16.51 18.77 -22.68
N GLU A 218 16.12 18.56 -21.42
CA GLU A 218 15.34 19.53 -20.66
C GLU A 218 15.93 19.66 -19.25
N ARG A 219 16.23 20.90 -18.85
CA ARG A 219 16.91 21.24 -17.60
C ARG A 219 15.94 21.16 -16.43
N GLY A 220 16.02 20.09 -15.64
CA GLY A 220 15.43 19.98 -14.31
C GLY A 220 16.42 19.32 -13.35
N ARG A 221 16.88 20.05 -12.33
CA ARG A 221 17.87 19.58 -11.36
C ARG A 221 17.15 18.74 -10.29
N TRP A 222 17.27 17.41 -10.35
CA TRP A 222 16.74 16.50 -9.32
C TRP A 222 17.91 15.88 -8.55
N ASN A 223 18.08 16.28 -7.29
CA ASN A 223 18.96 15.60 -6.34
C ASN A 223 18.08 14.66 -5.49
N PHE A 224 18.22 13.35 -5.66
CA PHE A 224 17.66 12.36 -4.74
C PHE A 224 18.76 11.88 -3.79
N THR A 225 18.65 12.25 -2.52
CA THR A 225 19.34 11.57 -1.41
C THR A 225 18.28 10.76 -0.67
N LEU A 226 18.43 9.43 -0.71
CA LEU A 226 17.61 8.51 0.06
C LEU A 226 18.22 8.38 1.46
N ASP A 227 17.70 9.14 2.42
CA ASP A 227 17.98 8.88 3.84
C ASP A 227 17.22 7.64 4.28
N CYS A 228 17.90 6.50 4.21
CA CYS A 228 17.60 5.37 5.06
C CYS A 228 18.07 5.76 6.45
N HIS A 229 17.21 6.22 7.38
CA HIS A 229 17.38 6.12 8.84
C HIS A 229 16.09 6.60 9.54
N SER A 230 15.18 5.67 9.86
CA SER A 230 14.29 5.67 11.05
C SER A 230 13.12 4.68 10.90
N GLY A 231 13.30 3.47 11.46
CA GLY A 231 12.34 2.78 12.34
C GLY A 231 10.85 2.57 12.00
N THR A 232 10.29 2.98 10.85
CA THR A 232 8.86 2.80 10.53
C THR A 232 8.61 2.44 9.06
N SER A 233 9.18 1.32 8.62
CA SER A 233 9.17 0.89 7.20
C SER A 233 7.96 0.05 6.76
N SER A 234 6.89 -0.07 7.56
CA SER A 234 5.75 -0.94 7.23
C SER A 234 4.63 -0.27 6.42
N SER A 235 4.56 1.06 6.32
CA SER A 235 3.43 1.75 5.68
C SER A 235 3.66 2.17 4.22
N CYS A 236 4.91 2.26 3.74
CA CYS A 236 5.20 2.89 2.45
C CYS A 236 5.26 1.93 1.24
N ALA A 237 5.30 0.61 1.47
CA ALA A 237 5.53 -0.37 0.38
C ALA A 237 4.24 -0.94 -0.25
N LEU A 238 3.06 -0.53 0.21
CA LEU A 238 1.81 -1.26 -0.08
C LEU A 238 0.92 -0.68 -1.18
N ASN A 239 1.26 0.45 -1.83
CA ASN A 239 0.35 1.07 -2.81
C ASN A 239 1.00 1.65 -4.09
N ALA A 240 2.29 1.40 -4.36
CA ALA A 240 2.96 2.00 -5.52
C ALA A 240 3.11 1.06 -6.74
N SER A 241 2.78 -0.22 -6.63
CA SER A 241 3.08 -1.22 -7.67
C SER A 241 1.82 -1.65 -8.43
N ARG A 242 1.39 -0.82 -9.41
CA ARG A 242 0.62 -1.17 -10.64
C ARG A 242 -0.39 -0.08 -11.02
N TYR A 243 0.13 1.05 -11.51
CA TYR A 243 -0.51 1.84 -12.55
C TYR A 243 0.54 2.16 -13.63
N ILE A 244 1.07 1.10 -14.27
CA ILE A 244 1.69 1.26 -15.59
C ILE A 244 0.51 1.20 -16.58
N GLY A 245 0.10 2.37 -17.04
CA GLY A 245 -0.84 2.50 -18.14
C GLY A 245 -0.37 1.64 -19.32
N ARG A 246 -1.31 0.91 -19.94
CA ARG A 246 -1.05 0.23 -21.20
C ARG A 246 -0.46 1.25 -22.18
N PRO A 247 0.64 0.94 -22.90
CA PRO A 247 1.09 1.81 -23.98
C PRO A 247 -0.03 1.89 -25.02
N CYS A 248 -0.49 3.10 -25.32
CA CYS A 248 -1.35 3.36 -26.47
C CYS A 248 -0.64 2.82 -27.70
N LYS A 249 -1.17 1.75 -28.31
CA LYS A 249 -0.78 1.38 -29.67
C LYS A 249 -1.31 2.47 -30.58
N GLY A 250 -0.40 3.26 -31.15
CA GLY A 250 -0.72 4.22 -32.19
C GLY A 250 -1.28 3.51 -33.42
N VAL A 251 -2.31 4.11 -34.01
CA VAL A 251 -2.66 3.99 -35.43
C VAL A 251 -2.31 5.32 -36.06
#